data_AF-M9LN08-F1
#
_entry.id   AF-M9LN08-F1
#
_cell.length_a   1.000
_cell.length_b   1.000
_cell.length_c   1.000
_cell.angle_alpha   90.00
_cell.angle_beta   90.00
_cell.angle_gamma   90.00
#
_symmetry.space_group_name_H-M   'P 1'
#
loop_
_entity.id
_entity.type
_entity.pdbx_description
1 polymer ?
#
loop_
_entity_poly.entity_id
_entity_poly.type
_entity_poly.pdbx_seq_one_letter_code
_entity_poly.pdbx_strand_id
1 'polypeptide(L)'
;CSRGCRLMRHWALEALYSIIILPRHVREFRKWYSRSVKSQPAFQFAGYSRALFSGLDDVSRLTSFSAGWDHELLRLLHYCGPTLTHLSLWRSESMALLRDPGQVREGYRFGTSQPVQVWGDKEADAEVEAVDDEDDGFLAPPEAAHADDLFSKEELDDMPGWLQAEIRLQGTRAVTIRHKAHLTPTRRITRRQQGCQPTHLSIMMSLPLLEHEDPKVFPRMLIWHRVQELDVHISTPGHTPRILRLLASLRESPIRRLRISTSFSSLCMMTPPFPPSKREQQARENGEDLGTTDHSGIFFGETPYGSRKPPLNLCDALTSILRDGVLRGVLIDELQGKPHTAVAHLEHLMLRCCLDGPNRRWSSKPDCVEGADPSTPASAFDTQARSSSQPAWAAGRASDFRLTITRGNQALWAKLKDRLWDFRQRAEGLSEGSWEMLS
;
A
#
# COMPACT_ATOMS: atom_id res chain seq x y z
N CYS A 1 -21.02 33.28 23.38
CA CYS A 1 -19.59 33.23 22.94
C CYS A 1 -18.95 31.83 22.87
N SER A 2 -19.58 30.73 23.29
CA SER A 2 -18.91 29.41 23.37
C SER A 2 -18.87 28.58 22.06
N ARG A 3 -19.74 28.85 21.08
CA ARG A 3 -19.78 28.10 19.80
C ARG A 3 -18.72 28.55 18.80
N GLY A 4 -18.46 29.85 18.68
CA GLY A 4 -17.42 30.39 17.78
C GLY A 4 -16.00 29.91 18.13
N CYS A 5 -15.68 29.81 19.43
CA CYS A 5 -14.38 29.34 19.90
C CYS A 5 -14.14 27.84 19.59
N ARG A 6 -15.20 27.01 19.60
CA ARG A 6 -15.09 25.58 19.25
C ARG A 6 -14.93 25.37 17.74
N LEU A 7 -15.68 26.11 16.92
CA LEU A 7 -15.55 26.03 15.46
C LEU A 7 -14.18 26.51 14.98
N MET A 8 -13.70 27.66 15.50
CA MET A 8 -12.36 28.14 15.16
C MET A 8 -11.26 27.16 15.63
N ARG A 9 -11.42 26.55 16.81
CA ARG A 9 -10.50 25.50 17.27
C ARG A 9 -10.52 24.28 16.35
N HIS A 10 -11.69 23.86 15.89
CA HIS A 10 -11.84 22.74 14.96
C HIS A 10 -11.12 23.03 13.63
N TRP A 11 -11.36 24.19 13.01
CA TRP A 11 -10.69 24.60 11.78
C TRP A 11 -9.18 24.76 11.95
N ALA A 12 -8.73 25.29 13.09
CA ALA A 12 -7.30 25.40 13.37
C ALA A 12 -6.65 24.02 13.47
N LEU A 13 -7.28 23.06 14.16
CA LEU A 13 -6.77 21.69 14.26
C LEU A 13 -6.80 20.96 12.92
N GLU A 14 -7.84 21.14 12.13
CA GLU A 14 -7.94 20.59 10.77
C GLU A 14 -6.84 21.14 9.86
N ALA A 15 -6.63 22.47 9.85
CA ALA A 15 -5.56 23.09 9.08
C ALA A 15 -4.17 22.62 9.53
N LEU A 16 -3.95 22.47 10.84
CA LEU A 16 -2.65 22.06 11.39
C LEU A 16 -2.33 20.58 11.22
N TYR A 17 -3.34 19.71 11.28
CA TYR A 17 -3.15 18.26 11.41
C TYR A 17 -3.76 17.42 10.28
N SER A 18 -4.36 18.06 9.27
CA SER A 18 -4.89 17.36 8.08
C SER A 18 -3.82 16.52 7.38
N ILE A 19 -2.58 17.03 7.30
CA ILE A 19 -1.45 16.36 6.67
C ILE A 19 -0.33 16.21 7.69
N ILE A 20 0.02 14.97 8.03
CA ILE A 20 1.12 14.63 8.93
C ILE A 20 2.31 14.14 8.13
N ILE A 21 3.46 14.78 8.35
CA ILE A 21 4.74 14.32 7.84
C ILE A 21 5.59 13.96 9.05
N LEU A 22 5.91 12.67 9.19
CA LEU A 22 6.68 12.18 10.32
C LEU A 22 8.16 12.60 10.18
N PRO A 23 8.85 12.86 11.30
CA PRO A 23 10.29 13.07 11.28
C PRO A 23 11.00 11.86 10.68
N ARG A 24 12.03 12.11 9.88
CA ARG A 24 12.81 11.06 9.20
C ARG A 24 13.66 10.23 10.17
N HIS A 25 14.27 10.88 11.16
CA HIS A 25 15.15 10.18 12.09
C HIS A 25 14.33 9.54 13.23
N VAL A 26 14.52 8.24 13.50
CA VAL A 26 13.76 7.49 14.52
C VAL A 26 13.76 8.18 15.89
N ARG A 27 14.91 8.74 16.31
CA ARG A 27 15.00 9.50 17.57
C ARG A 27 14.07 10.72 17.62
N GLU A 28 13.91 11.43 16.50
CA GLU A 28 13.03 12.59 16.41
C GLU A 28 11.58 12.17 16.34
N PHE A 29 11.29 11.12 15.57
CA PHE A 29 9.98 10.48 15.54
C PHE A 29 9.53 10.08 16.94
N ARG A 30 10.39 9.45 17.75
CA ARG A 30 10.09 9.09 19.13
C ARG A 30 9.80 10.27 20.04
N LYS A 31 10.60 11.34 19.93
CA LYS A 31 10.34 12.59 20.67
C LYS A 31 8.98 13.16 20.28
N TRP A 32 8.67 13.15 18.99
CA TRP A 32 7.38 13.62 18.47
C TRP A 32 6.22 12.73 18.92
N TYR A 33 6.36 11.41 18.83
CA TYR A 33 5.36 10.42 19.22
C TYR A 33 5.07 10.52 20.73
N SER A 34 6.11 10.56 21.57
CA SER A 34 5.96 10.70 23.02
C SER A 34 5.23 12.00 23.41
N ARG A 35 5.53 13.12 22.75
CA ARG A 35 4.80 14.39 22.95
C ARG A 35 3.33 14.26 22.52
N SER A 36 3.08 13.56 21.42
CA SER A 36 1.75 13.35 20.89
C SER A 36 0.89 12.48 21.80
N VAL A 37 1.45 11.38 22.32
CA VAL A 37 0.78 10.50 23.30
C VAL A 37 0.47 11.25 24.59
N LYS A 38 1.42 12.06 25.09
CA LYS A 38 1.28 12.81 26.35
C LYS A 38 0.42 14.08 26.24
N SER A 39 0.05 14.49 25.02
CA SER A 39 -0.83 15.64 24.83
C SER A 39 -2.22 15.39 25.45
N GLN A 40 -2.94 16.46 25.79
CA GLN A 40 -4.32 16.37 26.29
C GLN A 40 -5.26 17.11 25.33
N PRO A 41 -6.15 16.41 24.61
CA PRO A 41 -6.34 14.95 24.59
C PRO A 41 -5.15 14.21 23.94
N ALA A 42 -4.97 12.94 24.31
CA ALA A 42 -3.93 12.08 23.74
C ALA A 42 -4.09 12.02 22.21
N PHE A 43 -2.99 12.22 21.50
CA PHE A 43 -2.96 12.38 20.05
C PHE A 43 -3.96 13.45 19.59
N GLN A 44 -3.72 14.72 19.92
CA GLN A 44 -4.60 15.85 19.55
C GLN A 44 -5.01 15.95 18.06
N PHE A 45 -4.28 15.29 17.16
CA PHE A 45 -4.57 15.20 15.73
C PHE A 45 -5.57 14.09 15.34
N ALA A 46 -6.00 13.26 16.30
CA ALA A 46 -6.98 12.19 16.09
C ALA A 46 -8.19 12.68 15.33
N GLY A 47 -8.59 11.97 14.27
CA GLY A 47 -9.81 12.30 13.54
C GLY A 47 -9.70 13.52 12.61
N TYR A 48 -8.62 14.30 12.70
CA TYR A 48 -8.31 15.40 11.79
C TYR A 48 -7.36 14.96 10.66
N SER A 49 -6.50 13.98 10.95
CA SER A 49 -5.49 13.51 10.01
C SER A 49 -6.10 12.77 8.83
N ARG A 50 -6.00 13.40 7.66
CA ARG A 50 -6.45 12.89 6.37
C ARG A 50 -5.30 12.24 5.58
N ALA A 51 -4.07 12.70 5.77
CA ALA A 51 -2.91 12.21 5.05
C ALA A 51 -1.71 11.99 5.98
N LEU A 52 -0.97 10.90 5.79
CA LEU A 52 0.24 10.60 6.55
C LEU A 52 1.38 10.15 5.63
N PHE A 53 2.54 10.78 5.80
CA PHE A 53 3.80 10.37 5.18
C PHE A 53 4.79 9.89 6.24
N SER A 54 5.34 8.70 6.05
CA SER A 54 6.45 8.16 6.83
C SER A 54 7.63 7.80 5.93
N GLY A 55 8.80 8.31 6.32
CA GLY A 55 10.08 8.08 5.67
C GLY A 55 11.21 7.88 6.67
N LEU A 56 10.97 7.03 7.67
CA LEU A 56 11.89 6.69 8.74
C LEU A 56 13.11 5.97 8.19
N ASP A 57 14.29 6.42 8.60
CA ASP A 57 15.52 5.69 8.32
C ASP A 57 15.56 4.40 9.16
N ASP A 58 15.80 3.24 8.53
CA ASP A 58 16.01 1.96 9.21
C ASP A 58 17.39 1.94 9.89
N VAL A 59 17.52 2.70 10.97
CA VAL A 59 18.67 2.66 11.88
C VAL A 59 18.44 1.68 13.04
N SER A 60 17.38 0.87 13.01
CA SER A 60 17.04 -0.16 14.02
C SER A 60 18.20 -1.11 14.30
N ARG A 61 18.97 -1.43 13.24
CA ARG A 61 20.10 -2.37 13.32
C ARG A 61 21.35 -1.78 13.95
N LEU A 62 21.39 -0.46 14.12
CA LEU A 62 22.61 0.25 14.54
C LEU A 62 22.64 0.55 16.04
N THR A 63 21.48 0.66 16.70
CA THR A 63 21.44 1.03 18.13
C THR A 63 20.28 0.36 18.87
N SER A 64 20.47 -0.05 20.11
CA SER A 64 19.36 -0.50 20.98
C SER A 64 18.29 0.59 21.16
N PHE A 65 18.67 1.87 21.13
CA PHE A 65 17.77 3.02 21.20
C PHE A 65 16.82 3.17 20.00
N SER A 66 17.00 2.42 18.91
CA SER A 66 16.08 2.38 17.78
C SER A 66 15.23 1.11 17.77
N ALA A 67 15.38 0.16 18.69
CA ALA A 67 14.49 -1.01 18.77
C ALA A 67 13.05 -0.60 19.17
N GLY A 68 12.03 -1.13 18.48
CA GLY A 68 10.60 -0.95 18.79
C GLY A 68 9.89 0.24 18.14
N TRP A 69 10.50 0.93 17.16
CA TRP A 69 9.89 2.10 16.51
C TRP A 69 8.72 1.70 15.60
N ASP A 70 8.80 0.50 15.04
CA ASP A 70 7.78 -0.17 14.25
C ASP A 70 6.49 -0.30 15.04
N HIS A 71 6.57 -0.63 16.32
CA HIS A 71 5.42 -0.73 17.22
C HIS A 71 4.75 0.62 17.45
N GLU A 72 5.54 1.67 17.69
CA GLU A 72 5.05 3.04 17.86
C GLU A 72 4.37 3.54 16.57
N LEU A 73 4.94 3.21 15.40
CA LEU A 73 4.35 3.52 14.11
C LEU A 73 3.04 2.76 13.89
N LEU A 74 3.00 1.45 14.13
CA LEU A 74 1.79 0.64 13.94
C LEU A 74 0.66 1.15 14.83
N ARG A 75 0.94 1.49 16.10
CA ARG A 75 -0.04 2.13 17.00
C ARG A 75 -0.54 3.46 16.46
N LEU A 76 0.35 4.31 15.95
CA LEU A 76 -0.03 5.56 15.30
C LEU A 76 -0.96 5.30 14.09
N LEU A 77 -0.63 4.31 13.25
CA LEU A 77 -1.42 3.93 12.09
C LEU A 77 -2.79 3.35 12.46
N HIS A 78 -2.89 2.61 13.55
CA HIS A 78 -4.18 2.16 14.06
C HIS A 78 -5.04 3.34 14.53
N TYR A 79 -4.42 4.30 15.21
CA TYR A 79 -5.10 5.48 15.73
C TYR A 79 -5.58 6.45 14.65
N CYS A 80 -4.72 6.78 13.68
CA CYS A 80 -5.07 7.64 12.55
C CYS A 80 -5.83 6.90 11.44
N GLY A 81 -5.65 5.59 11.34
CA GLY A 81 -6.07 4.74 10.23
C GLY A 81 -7.48 4.96 9.71
N PRO A 82 -8.51 5.08 10.58
CA PRO A 82 -9.88 5.30 10.13
C PRO A 82 -10.10 6.59 9.33
N THR A 83 -9.30 7.64 9.56
CA THR A 83 -9.45 8.94 8.87
C THR A 83 -8.43 9.14 7.75
N LEU A 84 -7.42 8.29 7.65
CA LEU A 84 -6.44 8.38 6.58
C LEU A 84 -7.06 8.04 5.23
N THR A 85 -6.94 8.97 4.30
CA THR A 85 -7.24 8.79 2.87
C THR A 85 -5.96 8.57 2.07
N HIS A 86 -4.86 9.24 2.46
CA HIS A 86 -3.56 9.14 1.81
C HIS A 86 -2.52 8.59 2.79
N LEU A 87 -1.87 7.50 2.40
CA LEU A 87 -0.78 6.91 3.17
C LEU A 87 0.41 6.67 2.26
N SER A 88 1.56 7.23 2.62
CA SER A 88 2.84 6.97 1.96
C SER A 88 3.84 6.43 2.97
N LEU A 89 4.31 5.20 2.74
CA LEU A 89 5.27 4.52 3.60
C LEU A 89 6.55 4.19 2.85
N TRP A 90 7.67 4.40 3.52
CA TRP A 90 8.97 3.94 3.05
C TRP A 90 9.20 2.45 3.34
N ARG A 91 10.38 1.94 2.99
CA ARG A 91 10.68 0.50 3.02
C ARG A 91 10.48 -0.11 4.40
N SER A 92 11.13 0.41 5.43
CA SER A 92 11.06 -0.10 6.80
C SER A 92 9.62 -0.17 7.30
N GLU A 93 8.85 0.87 7.06
CA GLU A 93 7.48 1.04 7.55
C GLU A 93 6.49 0.20 6.77
N SER A 94 6.67 0.11 5.46
CA SER A 94 5.92 -0.81 4.62
C SER A 94 6.12 -2.24 5.10
N MET A 95 7.36 -2.62 5.43
CA MET A 95 7.65 -3.96 5.96
C MET A 95 7.03 -4.19 7.34
N ALA A 96 7.11 -3.21 8.24
CA ALA A 96 6.49 -3.29 9.56
C ALA A 96 4.96 -3.50 9.45
N LEU A 97 4.30 -2.67 8.63
CA LEU A 97 2.86 -2.78 8.37
C LEU A 97 2.50 -4.09 7.70
N LEU A 98 3.25 -4.51 6.67
CA LEU A 98 2.91 -5.70 5.92
C LEU A 98 3.20 -7.00 6.68
N ARG A 99 3.99 -6.95 7.75
CA ARG A 99 4.25 -8.09 8.65
C ARG A 99 3.34 -8.11 9.88
N ASP A 100 2.59 -7.04 10.14
CA ASP A 100 1.72 -6.93 11.31
C ASP A 100 0.54 -7.93 11.19
N PRO A 101 0.41 -8.91 12.11
CA PRO A 101 -0.70 -9.85 12.12
C PRO A 101 -2.06 -9.16 12.32
N GLY A 102 -2.06 -7.95 12.89
CA GLY A 102 -3.25 -7.10 13.02
C GLY A 102 -3.85 -6.64 11.70
N GLN A 103 -3.10 -6.75 10.59
CA GLN A 103 -3.67 -6.52 9.27
C GLN A 103 -4.63 -7.63 8.84
N VAL A 104 -4.56 -8.83 9.41
CA VAL A 104 -5.43 -9.94 9.00
C VAL A 104 -6.51 -10.16 10.07
N ARG A 105 -7.76 -10.37 9.64
CA ARG A 105 -8.86 -10.72 10.55
C ARG A 105 -8.59 -12.06 11.24
N GLU A 106 -9.03 -12.20 12.49
CA GLU A 106 -8.72 -13.34 13.39
C GLU A 106 -8.88 -14.72 12.76
N GLY A 107 -9.98 -14.98 12.05
CA GLY A 107 -10.25 -16.28 11.43
C GLY A 107 -9.30 -16.69 10.29
N TYR A 108 -8.37 -15.82 9.89
CA TYR A 108 -7.42 -16.07 8.79
C TYR A 108 -5.96 -15.82 9.19
N ARG A 109 -5.70 -15.57 10.47
CA ARG A 109 -4.33 -15.46 10.99
C ARG A 109 -3.70 -16.85 11.00
N PHE A 110 -2.46 -16.93 10.56
CA PHE A 110 -1.62 -18.11 10.76
C PHE A 110 -0.71 -17.83 11.97
N GLY A 111 -0.27 -18.90 12.64
CA GLY A 111 0.66 -18.80 13.78
C GLY A 111 0.08 -18.27 15.10
N THR A 112 0.93 -18.23 16.12
CA THR A 112 0.64 -17.74 17.49
C THR A 112 0.99 -16.25 17.67
N SER A 113 1.36 -15.56 16.58
CA SER A 113 1.80 -14.16 16.65
C SER A 113 0.61 -13.22 16.91
N GLN A 114 0.68 -12.47 18.02
CA GLN A 114 -0.39 -11.55 18.41
C GLN A 114 -0.33 -10.25 17.58
N PRO A 115 -1.49 -9.72 17.15
CA PRO A 115 -1.58 -8.38 16.58
C PRO A 115 -1.02 -7.31 17.50
N VAL A 116 -0.45 -6.26 16.93
CA VAL A 116 -0.10 -5.06 17.72
C VAL A 116 -1.32 -4.42 18.38
N GLN A 117 -2.52 -4.61 17.81
CA GLN A 117 -3.80 -4.14 18.36
C GLN A 117 -4.30 -4.94 19.58
N VAL A 118 -3.87 -6.19 19.75
CA VAL A 118 -4.33 -7.12 20.80
C VAL A 118 -3.36 -7.15 21.98
N TRP A 119 -2.23 -6.45 21.90
CA TRP A 119 -1.37 -6.24 23.07
C TRP A 119 -2.07 -5.33 24.08
N GLY A 120 -2.59 -5.97 25.13
CA GLY A 120 -3.39 -5.40 26.22
C GLY A 120 -4.71 -6.14 26.46
N ASP A 121 -5.18 -6.95 25.50
CA ASP A 121 -6.39 -7.76 25.66
C ASP A 121 -6.00 -9.21 25.97
N LYS A 122 -5.87 -9.54 27.26
CA LYS A 122 -6.19 -10.90 27.71
C LYS A 122 -7.72 -11.00 27.75
N GLU A 123 -8.35 -11.34 26.64
CA GLU A 123 -9.67 -11.98 26.74
C GLU A 123 -9.47 -13.36 27.38
N ALA A 124 -10.30 -13.59 28.39
CA ALA A 124 -10.19 -14.59 29.44
C ALA A 124 -10.59 -16.01 28.99
N ASP A 125 -10.15 -16.46 27.80
CA ASP A 125 -10.55 -17.75 27.24
C ASP A 125 -9.37 -18.69 26.95
N ALA A 126 -8.29 -18.55 27.71
CA ALA A 126 -7.43 -19.70 27.99
C ALA A 126 -7.79 -20.15 29.41
N GLU A 127 -8.51 -21.28 29.51
CA GLU A 127 -8.46 -22.16 30.67
C GLU A 127 -6.99 -22.56 30.90
N VAL A 128 -6.22 -21.62 31.45
CA VAL A 128 -5.03 -21.94 32.20
C VAL A 128 -5.61 -22.34 33.54
N GLU A 129 -5.57 -23.63 33.82
CA GLU A 129 -5.73 -24.14 35.17
C GLU A 129 -5.00 -23.17 36.10
N ALA A 130 -5.75 -22.58 37.03
CA ALA A 130 -5.18 -21.93 38.17
C ALA A 130 -4.42 -23.02 38.93
N VAL A 131 -3.15 -23.21 38.58
CA VAL A 131 -2.20 -23.85 39.46
C VAL A 131 -2.01 -22.82 40.56
N ASP A 132 -2.65 -23.10 41.69
CA ASP A 132 -2.43 -22.43 42.95
C ASP A 132 -0.92 -22.25 43.15
N ASP A 133 -0.55 -21.05 43.59
CA ASP A 133 0.80 -20.68 44.00
C ASP A 133 1.33 -21.68 45.04
N GLU A 134 2.11 -22.66 44.59
CA GLU A 134 3.14 -23.27 45.43
C GLU A 134 4.49 -22.64 45.09
N ASP A 135 5.03 -22.04 46.14
CA ASP A 135 6.30 -21.38 46.32
C ASP A 135 7.50 -22.21 45.81
N ASP A 136 7.78 -22.16 44.52
CA ASP A 136 8.98 -22.74 43.91
C ASP A 136 10.04 -21.65 43.66
N GLY A 137 10.73 -21.25 44.74
CA GLY A 137 12.18 -21.39 44.87
C GLY A 137 13.14 -20.77 43.84
N PHE A 138 12.70 -19.97 42.88
CA PHE A 138 13.60 -19.17 42.03
C PHE A 138 13.89 -17.84 42.72
N LEU A 139 14.97 -17.81 43.51
CA LEU A 139 15.57 -16.59 44.03
C LEU A 139 15.93 -15.66 42.87
N ALA A 140 15.02 -14.74 42.55
CA ALA A 140 15.27 -13.66 41.62
C ALA A 140 16.45 -12.82 42.15
N PRO A 141 17.38 -12.36 41.28
CA PRO A 141 18.45 -11.47 41.68
C PRO A 141 17.90 -10.25 42.44
N PRO A 142 18.60 -9.68 43.44
CA PRO A 142 18.08 -8.60 44.28
C PRO A 142 17.65 -7.34 43.51
N GLU A 143 18.11 -7.17 42.26
CA GLU A 143 17.67 -6.10 41.36
C GLU A 143 16.25 -6.30 40.77
N ALA A 144 15.73 -7.52 40.75
CA ALA A 144 14.38 -7.87 40.28
C ALA A 144 13.30 -7.75 41.37
N ALA A 145 13.69 -7.70 42.65
CA ALA A 145 12.76 -7.49 43.77
C ALA A 145 12.10 -6.09 43.78
N HIS A 146 12.66 -5.15 43.00
CA HIS A 146 12.14 -3.79 42.81
C HIS A 146 11.40 -3.62 41.46
N ALA A 147 10.99 -4.72 40.83
CA ALA A 147 10.29 -4.67 39.55
C ALA A 147 9.03 -3.77 39.58
N ASP A 148 8.36 -3.68 40.73
CA ASP A 148 7.09 -2.98 40.93
C ASP A 148 7.21 -1.45 41.10
N ASP A 149 8.42 -0.88 41.19
CA ASP A 149 8.60 0.53 41.57
C ASP A 149 8.37 1.55 40.42
N LEU A 150 8.18 1.10 39.17
CA LEU A 150 8.15 2.00 38.00
C LEU A 150 6.86 1.98 37.18
N PHE A 151 6.03 0.95 37.30
CA PHE A 151 4.80 0.80 36.52
C PHE A 151 3.68 0.33 37.42
N SER A 152 2.50 0.92 37.27
CA SER A 152 1.29 0.41 37.92
C SER A 152 0.94 -0.99 37.40
N LYS A 153 0.22 -1.78 38.20
CA LYS A 153 -0.26 -3.12 37.79
C LYS A 153 -1.02 -3.08 36.45
N GLU A 154 -1.84 -2.05 36.27
CA GLU A 154 -2.58 -1.78 35.04
C GLU A 154 -1.66 -1.52 33.83
N GLU A 155 -0.56 -0.77 34.03
CA GLU A 155 0.42 -0.52 32.97
C GLU A 155 1.26 -1.76 32.64
N LEU A 156 1.57 -2.60 33.62
CA LEU A 156 2.25 -3.88 33.43
C LEU A 156 1.38 -4.87 32.66
N ASP A 157 0.10 -4.96 33.00
CA ASP A 157 -0.87 -5.84 32.32
C ASP A 157 -1.07 -5.45 30.85
N ASP A 158 -0.93 -4.17 30.52
CA ASP A 158 -1.00 -3.67 29.14
C ASP A 158 0.29 -3.91 28.31
N MET A 159 1.38 -4.41 28.92
CA MET A 159 2.65 -4.69 28.22
C MET A 159 2.63 -6.02 27.45
N PRO A 160 3.44 -6.16 26.37
CA PRO A 160 3.64 -7.46 25.72
C PRO A 160 4.19 -8.52 26.69
N GLY A 161 3.71 -9.76 26.61
CA GLY A 161 4.12 -10.84 27.53
C GLY A 161 5.62 -11.14 27.54
N TRP A 162 6.32 -10.97 26.41
CA TRP A 162 7.79 -11.10 26.37
C TRP A 162 8.49 -10.00 27.16
N LEU A 163 7.94 -8.78 27.16
CA LEU A 163 8.47 -7.65 27.91
C LEU A 163 8.20 -7.82 29.41
N GLN A 164 7.02 -8.33 29.77
CA GLN A 164 6.71 -8.73 31.15
C GLN A 164 7.68 -9.81 31.63
N ALA A 165 7.93 -10.85 30.82
CA ALA A 165 8.88 -11.90 31.14
C ALA A 165 10.32 -11.37 31.28
N GLU A 166 10.73 -10.45 30.41
CA GLU A 166 12.05 -9.83 30.49
C GLU A 166 12.18 -8.90 31.70
N ILE A 167 11.13 -8.16 32.07
CA ILE A 167 11.06 -7.36 33.30
C ILE A 167 11.21 -8.26 34.53
N ARG A 168 10.52 -9.41 34.55
CA ARG A 168 10.63 -10.40 35.63
C ARG A 168 12.03 -11.00 35.74
N LEU A 169 12.71 -11.22 34.61
CA LEU A 169 14.04 -11.83 34.55
C LEU A 169 15.19 -10.86 34.83
N GLN A 170 15.12 -9.62 34.33
CA GLN A 170 16.24 -8.66 34.34
C GLN A 170 15.99 -7.41 35.21
N GLY A 171 14.79 -7.28 35.79
CA GLY A 171 14.37 -6.10 36.54
C GLY A 171 13.93 -4.93 35.65
N THR A 172 12.97 -4.14 36.13
CA THR A 172 12.37 -3.02 35.38
C THR A 172 13.40 -2.00 34.94
N ARG A 173 14.42 -1.68 35.75
CA ARG A 173 15.37 -0.60 35.43
C ARG A 173 16.22 -0.90 34.20
N ALA A 174 16.73 -2.13 34.07
CA ALA A 174 17.53 -2.56 32.92
C ALA A 174 16.68 -2.68 31.64
N VAL A 175 15.47 -3.22 31.78
CA VAL A 175 14.50 -3.33 30.69
C VAL A 175 14.00 -1.96 30.25
N THR A 176 13.84 -1.00 31.17
CA THR A 176 13.43 0.37 30.84
C THR A 176 14.46 1.13 30.01
N ILE A 177 15.74 0.83 30.22
CA ILE A 177 16.82 1.42 29.42
C ILE A 177 16.84 0.81 28.02
N ARG A 178 16.61 -0.51 27.89
CA ARG A 178 16.70 -1.23 26.60
C ARG A 178 15.43 -1.13 25.75
N HIS A 179 14.27 -1.21 26.39
CA HIS A 179 12.95 -1.37 25.75
C HIS A 179 12.01 -0.21 26.02
N LYS A 180 12.58 0.99 26.23
CA LYS A 180 11.83 2.23 26.54
C LYS A 180 10.62 2.48 25.62
N ALA A 181 10.71 2.07 24.36
CA ALA A 181 9.65 2.22 23.37
C ALA A 181 8.39 1.40 23.71
N HIS A 182 8.58 0.20 24.26
CA HIS A 182 7.52 -0.73 24.60
C HIS A 182 6.84 -0.41 25.95
N LEU A 183 7.42 0.52 26.72
CA LEU A 183 6.99 0.91 28.06
C LEU A 183 6.21 2.23 28.11
N THR A 184 5.85 2.78 26.94
CA THR A 184 5.03 4.00 26.89
C THR A 184 3.58 3.63 27.20
N PRO A 185 2.93 4.24 28.23
CA PRO A 185 1.59 3.88 28.66
C PRO A 185 0.61 3.85 27.49
N THR A 186 0.04 2.67 27.27
CA THR A 186 -0.91 2.35 26.22
C THR A 186 -2.30 2.72 26.70
N ARG A 187 -2.82 3.88 26.32
CA ARG A 187 -4.26 4.06 26.44
C ARG A 187 -4.95 3.04 25.54
N ARG A 188 -5.79 2.20 26.14
CA ARG A 188 -6.58 1.18 25.45
C ARG A 188 -7.24 1.78 24.22
N ILE A 189 -7.00 1.11 23.09
CA ILE A 189 -7.72 1.38 21.85
C ILE A 189 -9.14 0.82 22.05
N THR A 190 -10.01 1.58 22.71
CA THR A 190 -11.41 1.18 22.97
C THR A 190 -12.29 1.18 21.72
N ARG A 191 -11.77 1.69 20.60
CA ARG A 191 -12.48 1.59 19.32
C ARG A 191 -12.22 0.21 18.75
N ARG A 192 -13.28 -0.47 18.32
CA ARG A 192 -13.27 -1.53 17.30
C ARG A 192 -12.61 -0.97 16.02
N GLN A 193 -11.29 -0.80 16.03
CA GLN A 193 -10.57 -0.04 15.02
C GLN A 193 -10.44 -0.89 13.77
N GLN A 194 -11.01 -0.42 12.68
CA GLN A 194 -10.99 -1.04 11.35
C GLN A 194 -9.59 -1.15 10.72
N GLY A 195 -8.51 -1.03 11.50
CA GLY A 195 -7.14 -0.93 10.98
C GLY A 195 -6.92 0.34 10.16
N CYS A 196 -5.77 0.40 9.48
CA CYS A 196 -5.50 1.46 8.52
C CYS A 196 -6.06 1.05 7.15
N GLN A 197 -6.97 1.84 6.58
CA GLN A 197 -7.62 1.54 5.29
C GLN A 197 -7.68 2.78 4.38
N PRO A 198 -6.52 3.22 3.84
CA PRO A 198 -6.44 4.39 2.97
C PRO A 198 -7.07 4.11 1.61
N THR A 199 -7.44 5.18 0.90
CA THR A 199 -7.89 5.11 -0.50
C THR A 199 -6.73 5.26 -1.47
N HIS A 200 -5.69 5.99 -1.07
CA HIS A 200 -4.45 6.22 -1.82
C HIS A 200 -3.28 5.66 -1.01
N LEU A 201 -2.61 4.66 -1.57
CA LEU A 201 -1.52 3.96 -0.90
C LEU A 201 -0.26 3.99 -1.77
N SER A 202 0.81 4.58 -1.25
CA SER A 202 2.14 4.52 -1.85
C SER A 202 3.08 3.77 -0.90
N ILE A 203 3.60 2.61 -1.32
CA ILE A 203 4.42 1.74 -0.47
C ILE A 203 5.70 1.30 -1.17
N MET A 204 6.68 0.88 -0.38
CA MET A 204 7.86 0.18 -0.90
C MET A 204 7.79 -1.28 -0.49
N MET A 205 7.67 -2.18 -1.46
CA MET A 205 7.59 -3.61 -1.19
C MET A 205 8.97 -4.26 -1.30
N SER A 206 9.29 -5.07 -0.30
CA SER A 206 10.42 -5.99 -0.31
C SER A 206 10.06 -7.27 0.42
N LEU A 207 10.81 -8.34 0.20
CA LEU A 207 10.63 -9.63 0.87
C LEU A 207 11.76 -9.84 1.89
N PRO A 208 11.55 -10.64 2.96
CA PRO A 208 10.37 -11.49 3.19
C PRO A 208 9.23 -10.82 4.01
N LEU A 209 7.97 -11.21 3.77
CA LEU A 209 6.77 -10.82 4.55
C LEU A 209 6.28 -11.91 5.52
N LEU A 210 7.07 -12.99 5.70
CA LEU A 210 6.72 -14.14 6.55
C LEU A 210 5.41 -14.82 6.06
N GLU A 211 4.46 -15.06 6.97
CA GLU A 211 3.21 -15.77 6.69
C GLU A 211 2.31 -15.02 5.71
N HIS A 212 2.43 -13.69 5.63
CA HIS A 212 1.66 -12.86 4.71
C HIS A 212 2.14 -12.93 3.25
N GLU A 213 3.16 -13.74 2.97
CA GLU A 213 3.55 -14.08 1.60
C GLU A 213 2.63 -15.12 0.95
N ASP A 214 1.69 -15.72 1.68
CA ASP A 214 0.67 -16.60 1.12
C ASP A 214 -0.35 -15.76 0.32
N PRO A 215 -0.54 -16.01 -0.99
CA PRO A 215 -1.57 -15.34 -1.80
C PRO A 215 -3.01 -15.50 -1.27
N LYS A 216 -3.27 -16.42 -0.34
CA LYS A 216 -4.57 -16.56 0.36
C LYS A 216 -4.73 -15.57 1.51
N VAL A 217 -3.63 -15.14 2.13
CA VAL A 217 -3.60 -14.25 3.29
C VAL A 217 -3.41 -12.80 2.86
N PHE A 218 -2.46 -12.56 1.95
CA PHE A 218 -2.12 -11.24 1.46
C PHE A 218 -3.33 -10.38 1.05
N PRO A 219 -4.28 -10.85 0.23
CA PRO A 219 -5.43 -10.03 -0.18
C PRO A 219 -6.44 -9.76 0.93
N ARG A 220 -6.39 -10.50 2.04
CA ARG A 220 -7.29 -10.36 3.20
C ARG A 220 -6.78 -9.34 4.22
N MET A 221 -5.63 -8.73 3.96
CA MET A 221 -5.11 -7.69 4.83
C MET A 221 -5.97 -6.42 4.73
N LEU A 222 -6.32 -5.84 5.88
CA LEU A 222 -7.18 -4.66 6.01
C LEU A 222 -6.72 -3.49 5.14
N ILE A 223 -5.40 -3.29 5.03
CA ILE A 223 -4.78 -2.21 4.27
C ILE A 223 -5.24 -2.14 2.81
N TRP A 224 -5.65 -3.25 2.19
CA TRP A 224 -6.06 -3.29 0.78
C TRP A 224 -7.53 -2.97 0.54
N HIS A 225 -8.39 -3.07 1.55
CA HIS A 225 -9.85 -3.11 1.36
C HIS A 225 -10.44 -1.87 0.66
N ARG A 226 -9.85 -0.69 0.88
CA ARG A 226 -10.36 0.59 0.38
C ARG A 226 -9.47 1.23 -0.68
N VAL A 227 -8.35 0.60 -1.02
CA VAL A 227 -7.35 1.19 -1.90
C VAL A 227 -7.90 1.26 -3.32
N GLN A 228 -8.02 2.49 -3.83
CA GLN A 228 -8.39 2.78 -5.21
C GLN A 228 -7.17 3.12 -6.05
N GLU A 229 -6.16 3.75 -5.43
CA GLU A 229 -4.87 4.01 -6.05
C GLU A 229 -3.76 3.33 -5.30
N LEU A 230 -3.10 2.39 -5.97
CA LEU A 230 -1.99 1.63 -5.44
C LEU A 230 -0.72 1.94 -6.22
N ASP A 231 0.24 2.55 -5.53
CA ASP A 231 1.58 2.82 -6.02
C ASP A 231 2.59 1.96 -5.26
N VAL A 232 3.20 1.02 -5.97
CA VAL A 232 4.17 0.08 -5.41
C VAL A 232 5.53 0.31 -6.04
N HIS A 233 6.51 0.60 -5.20
CA HIS A 233 7.90 0.55 -5.59
C HIS A 233 8.57 -0.72 -5.08
N ILE A 234 9.11 -1.53 -5.98
CA ILE A 234 9.83 -2.76 -5.64
C ILE A 234 11.31 -2.40 -5.47
N SER A 235 11.76 -2.32 -4.21
CA SER A 235 13.12 -1.88 -3.89
C SER A 235 14.21 -2.84 -4.34
N THR A 236 13.85 -4.12 -4.53
CA THR A 236 14.78 -5.18 -4.89
C THR A 236 14.22 -5.91 -6.12
N PRO A 237 14.78 -5.65 -7.33
CA PRO A 237 14.26 -6.20 -8.58
C PRO A 237 14.16 -7.74 -8.62
N GLY A 238 15.01 -8.44 -7.86
CA GLY A 238 14.91 -9.90 -7.72
C GLY A 238 13.60 -10.39 -7.10
N HIS A 239 12.91 -9.55 -6.32
CA HIS A 239 11.62 -9.88 -5.69
C HIS A 239 10.42 -9.68 -6.64
N THR A 240 10.63 -9.05 -7.79
CA THR A 240 9.57 -8.71 -8.76
C THR A 240 8.63 -9.87 -9.07
N PRO A 241 9.10 -11.09 -9.43
CA PRO A 241 8.18 -12.16 -9.81
C PRO A 241 7.17 -12.52 -8.71
N ARG A 242 7.60 -12.49 -7.44
CA ARG A 242 6.76 -12.87 -6.31
C ARG A 242 5.85 -11.73 -5.88
N ILE A 243 6.35 -10.48 -5.88
CA ILE A 243 5.52 -9.30 -5.58
C ILE A 243 4.41 -9.14 -6.63
N LEU A 244 4.70 -9.32 -7.92
CA LEU A 244 3.68 -9.26 -8.98
C LEU A 244 2.55 -10.28 -8.74
N ARG A 245 2.87 -11.49 -8.27
CA ARG A 245 1.85 -12.51 -7.92
C ARG A 245 1.00 -12.09 -6.72
N LEU A 246 1.60 -11.47 -5.71
CA LEU A 246 0.88 -10.94 -4.56
C LEU A 246 -0.05 -9.79 -4.96
N LEU A 247 0.42 -8.86 -5.79
CA LEU A 247 -0.41 -7.76 -6.29
C LEU A 247 -1.56 -8.27 -7.18
N ALA A 248 -1.31 -9.30 -7.98
CA ALA A 248 -2.35 -9.94 -8.80
C ALA A 248 -3.42 -10.68 -7.97
N SER A 249 -3.15 -11.04 -6.70
CA SER A 249 -4.15 -11.66 -5.83
C SER A 249 -5.12 -10.66 -5.19
N LEU A 250 -4.86 -9.34 -5.28
CA LEU A 250 -5.69 -8.26 -4.72
C LEU A 250 -7.00 -8.01 -5.50
N ARG A 251 -7.66 -9.07 -5.98
CA ARG A 251 -8.85 -8.99 -6.85
C ARG A 251 -10.07 -8.36 -6.17
N GLU A 252 -10.16 -8.53 -4.85
CA GLU A 252 -11.25 -7.97 -4.05
C GLU A 252 -11.06 -6.48 -3.73
N SER A 253 -9.86 -5.93 -3.99
CA SER A 253 -9.55 -4.53 -3.75
C SER A 253 -10.09 -3.66 -4.91
N PRO A 254 -10.69 -2.48 -4.63
CA PRO A 254 -11.32 -1.62 -5.64
C PRO A 254 -10.29 -0.77 -6.43
N ILE A 255 -9.15 -1.36 -6.80
CA ILE A 255 -8.03 -0.65 -7.43
C ILE A 255 -8.40 -0.21 -8.84
N ARG A 256 -8.36 1.11 -9.06
CA ARG A 256 -8.60 1.78 -10.34
C ARG A 256 -7.34 2.29 -11.00
N ARG A 257 -6.29 2.55 -10.22
CA ARG A 257 -4.96 2.95 -10.68
C ARG A 257 -3.90 2.13 -9.98
N LEU A 258 -3.10 1.41 -10.74
CA LEU A 258 -2.03 0.54 -10.26
C LEU A 258 -0.73 0.92 -10.94
N ARG A 259 0.25 1.37 -10.14
CA ARG A 259 1.62 1.61 -10.59
C ARG A 259 2.54 0.63 -9.90
N ILE A 260 3.38 -0.03 -10.69
CA ILE A 260 4.40 -0.95 -10.22
C ILE A 260 5.72 -0.46 -10.80
N SER A 261 6.58 0.07 -9.94
CA SER A 261 7.87 0.65 -10.33
C SER A 261 9.04 -0.14 -9.75
N THR A 262 10.14 -0.19 -10.49
CA THR A 262 11.47 -0.57 -10.00
C THR A 262 12.44 0.57 -10.30
N SER A 263 13.72 0.37 -10.01
CA SER A 263 14.77 1.31 -10.42
C SER A 263 14.90 1.49 -11.94
N PHE A 264 14.35 0.56 -12.73
CA PHE A 264 14.57 0.46 -14.17
C PHE A 264 13.38 0.91 -15.00
N SER A 265 12.18 0.41 -14.68
CA SER A 265 10.95 0.63 -15.43
C SER A 265 9.74 0.72 -14.50
N SER A 266 8.66 1.31 -14.99
CA SER A 266 7.37 1.36 -14.30
C SER A 266 6.25 0.90 -15.23
N LEU A 267 5.46 -0.07 -14.76
CA LEU A 267 4.19 -0.48 -15.36
C LEU A 267 3.06 0.32 -14.71
N CYS A 268 2.25 0.99 -15.53
CA CYS A 268 1.10 1.74 -15.08
C CYS A 268 -0.17 1.19 -15.75
N MET A 269 -1.19 0.93 -14.96
CA MET A 269 -2.49 0.43 -15.39
C MET A 269 -3.57 1.29 -14.77
N MET A 270 -4.54 1.76 -15.56
CA MET A 270 -5.59 2.63 -15.07
C MET A 270 -6.92 2.41 -15.79
N THR A 271 -8.00 2.61 -15.03
CA THR A 271 -9.39 2.65 -15.51
C THR A 271 -9.98 4.04 -15.24
N PRO A 272 -11.06 4.44 -15.93
CA PRO A 272 -11.72 5.73 -15.73
C PRO A 272 -12.11 5.99 -14.25
N PRO A 273 -12.12 7.26 -13.81
CA PRO A 273 -11.76 8.46 -14.57
C PRO A 273 -10.24 8.62 -14.72
N PHE A 274 -9.80 8.94 -15.95
CA PHE A 274 -8.40 9.27 -16.22
C PHE A 274 -8.11 10.70 -15.75
N PRO A 275 -6.88 10.98 -15.27
CA PRO A 275 -6.47 12.34 -15.02
C PRO A 275 -6.48 13.17 -16.32
N PRO A 276 -6.79 14.47 -16.24
CA PRO A 276 -6.85 15.33 -17.42
C PRO A 276 -5.47 15.39 -18.08
N SER A 277 -5.42 15.27 -19.39
CA SER A 277 -4.15 15.31 -20.11
C SER A 277 -3.51 16.71 -20.01
N LYS A 278 -2.18 16.82 -20.11
CA LYS A 278 -1.49 18.14 -20.13
C LYS A 278 -2.06 19.07 -21.20
N ARG A 279 -2.51 18.51 -22.32
CA ARG A 279 -3.15 19.26 -23.41
C ARG A 279 -4.53 19.79 -23.00
N GLU A 280 -5.32 18.99 -22.29
CA GLU A 280 -6.61 19.44 -21.72
C GLU A 280 -6.42 20.49 -20.63
N GLN A 281 -5.41 20.35 -19.78
CA GLN A 281 -5.07 21.36 -18.77
C GLN A 281 -4.65 22.68 -19.43
N GLN A 282 -3.75 22.64 -20.42
CA GLN A 282 -3.33 23.84 -21.16
C GLN A 282 -4.48 24.50 -21.93
N ALA A 283 -5.37 23.71 -22.54
CA ALA A 283 -6.56 24.25 -23.20
C ALA A 283 -7.51 24.95 -22.20
N ARG A 284 -7.72 24.34 -21.02
CA ARG A 284 -8.50 24.97 -19.93
C ARG A 284 -7.86 26.26 -19.41
N GLU A 285 -6.54 26.26 -19.25
CA GLU A 285 -5.77 27.45 -18.82
C GLU A 285 -5.81 28.57 -19.87
N ASN A 286 -5.82 28.20 -21.16
CA ASN A 286 -5.90 29.14 -22.28
C ASN A 286 -7.34 29.58 -22.62
N GLY A 287 -8.35 29.08 -21.90
CA GLY A 287 -9.76 29.37 -22.19
C GLY A 287 -10.25 28.79 -23.53
N GLU A 288 -9.54 27.83 -24.10
CA GLU A 288 -9.96 27.10 -25.29
C GLU A 288 -10.97 26.02 -24.88
N ASP A 289 -12.25 26.26 -25.17
CA ASP A 289 -13.27 25.22 -25.15
C ASP A 289 -12.94 24.19 -26.25
N LEU A 290 -12.07 23.24 -25.92
CA LEU A 290 -12.02 21.97 -26.64
C LEU A 290 -13.38 21.31 -26.43
N GLY A 291 -14.27 21.51 -27.40
CA GLY A 291 -15.59 20.91 -27.44
C GLY A 291 -15.51 19.47 -26.94
N THR A 292 -16.21 19.23 -25.84
CA THR A 292 -16.34 17.93 -25.19
C THR A 292 -17.16 17.02 -26.10
N THR A 293 -16.59 16.57 -27.21
CA THR A 293 -16.94 15.27 -27.77
C THR A 293 -16.20 14.21 -26.97
N ASP A 294 -16.65 13.99 -25.73
CA ASP A 294 -16.72 12.64 -25.18
C ASP A 294 -17.54 12.64 -23.87
N HIS A 295 -18.58 11.83 -23.90
CA HIS A 295 -19.60 11.63 -22.88
C HIS A 295 -19.05 11.07 -21.57
N SER A 296 -18.47 11.92 -20.72
CA SER A 296 -18.12 11.54 -19.35
C SER A 296 -18.51 12.64 -18.35
N GLY A 297 -19.80 12.90 -18.24
CA GLY A 297 -20.34 13.86 -17.26
C GLY A 297 -21.85 13.80 -17.14
N ILE A 298 -22.34 12.95 -16.24
CA ILE A 298 -23.63 13.09 -15.53
C ILE A 298 -24.86 13.20 -16.45
N PHE A 299 -25.35 12.06 -16.91
CA PHE A 299 -26.79 11.84 -17.00
C PHE A 299 -27.11 10.56 -16.23
N PHE A 300 -27.91 10.69 -15.15
CA PHE A 300 -28.87 9.66 -14.76
C PHE A 300 -29.88 9.54 -15.91
N GLY A 301 -29.44 8.95 -17.02
CA GLY A 301 -30.28 8.53 -18.12
C GLY A 301 -30.45 7.03 -17.98
N GLU A 302 -31.58 6.63 -17.42
CA GLU A 302 -32.09 5.27 -17.55
C GLU A 302 -32.20 4.95 -19.04
N THR A 303 -31.17 4.31 -19.58
CA THR A 303 -31.29 3.57 -20.84
C THR A 303 -31.90 2.21 -20.46
N PRO A 304 -33.13 1.89 -20.89
CA PRO A 304 -33.87 0.76 -20.30
C PRO A 304 -33.27 -0.62 -20.61
N TYR A 305 -32.33 -0.73 -21.54
CA TYR A 305 -31.66 -1.99 -21.90
C TYR A 305 -30.24 -1.72 -22.41
N GLY A 306 -29.32 -1.43 -21.50
CA GLY A 306 -27.90 -1.21 -21.82
C GLY A 306 -27.02 -2.20 -21.06
N SER A 307 -26.37 -3.12 -21.77
CA SER A 307 -25.36 -4.05 -21.25
C SER A 307 -24.30 -3.31 -20.41
N ARG A 308 -24.52 -3.18 -19.09
CA ARG A 308 -23.50 -2.74 -18.12
C ARG A 308 -22.42 -3.82 -18.08
N LYS A 309 -21.41 -3.70 -18.94
CA LYS A 309 -20.22 -4.53 -18.86
C LYS A 309 -19.57 -4.29 -17.50
N PRO A 310 -19.19 -5.34 -16.75
CA PRO A 310 -18.54 -5.16 -15.47
C PRO A 310 -17.23 -4.37 -15.65
N PRO A 311 -16.90 -3.44 -14.74
CA PRO A 311 -15.66 -2.67 -14.79
C PRO A 311 -14.46 -3.63 -14.77
N LEU A 312 -13.46 -3.35 -15.60
CA LEU A 312 -12.26 -4.16 -15.71
C LEU A 312 -11.46 -4.11 -14.40
N ASN A 313 -11.19 -5.27 -13.81
CA ASN A 313 -10.38 -5.38 -12.61
C ASN A 313 -8.89 -5.38 -12.99
N LEU A 314 -8.12 -4.44 -12.46
CA LEU A 314 -6.69 -4.30 -12.77
C LEU A 314 -5.84 -5.50 -12.30
N CYS A 315 -6.21 -6.14 -11.20
CA CYS A 315 -5.51 -7.32 -10.69
C CYS A 315 -5.81 -8.58 -11.52
N ASP A 316 -7.01 -8.68 -12.10
CA ASP A 316 -7.32 -9.73 -13.08
C ASP A 316 -6.60 -9.50 -14.41
N ALA A 317 -6.48 -8.24 -14.85
CA ALA A 317 -5.67 -7.86 -16.00
C ALA A 317 -4.19 -8.24 -15.80
N LEU A 318 -3.62 -7.87 -14.64
CA LEU A 318 -2.29 -8.29 -14.24
C LEU A 318 -2.17 -9.82 -14.17
N THR A 319 -3.17 -10.52 -13.62
CA THR A 319 -3.17 -11.98 -13.60
C THR A 319 -3.12 -12.56 -15.02
N SER A 320 -3.82 -11.96 -15.98
CA SER A 320 -3.85 -12.42 -17.37
C SER A 320 -2.45 -12.32 -18.00
N ILE A 321 -1.75 -11.20 -17.80
CA ILE A 321 -0.34 -11.04 -18.21
C ILE A 321 0.55 -12.10 -17.55
N LEU A 322 0.37 -12.36 -16.25
CA LEU A 322 1.22 -13.29 -15.50
C LEU A 322 0.93 -14.78 -15.80
N ARG A 323 -0.25 -15.10 -16.33
CA ARG A 323 -0.59 -16.46 -16.78
C ARG A 323 0.07 -16.78 -18.12
N ASP A 324 0.27 -15.77 -18.96
CA ASP A 324 1.01 -15.95 -20.19
C ASP A 324 2.51 -16.10 -19.92
N GLY A 325 3.10 -17.21 -20.37
CA GLY A 325 4.51 -17.52 -20.08
C GLY A 325 5.49 -16.51 -20.70
N VAL A 326 5.17 -15.99 -21.89
CA VAL A 326 6.01 -15.06 -22.65
C VAL A 326 5.86 -13.66 -22.08
N LEU A 327 4.64 -13.12 -21.97
CA LEU A 327 4.41 -11.78 -21.43
C LEU A 327 4.88 -11.66 -19.98
N ARG A 328 4.69 -12.71 -19.16
CA ARG A 328 5.25 -12.76 -17.80
C ARG A 328 6.77 -12.63 -17.83
N GLY A 329 7.45 -13.39 -18.68
CA GLY A 329 8.91 -13.36 -18.80
C GLY A 329 9.40 -11.96 -19.19
N VAL A 330 8.79 -11.41 -20.24
CA VAL A 330 9.12 -10.08 -20.76
C VAL A 330 8.87 -8.99 -19.71
N LEU A 331 7.73 -9.01 -19.00
CA LEU A 331 7.44 -8.04 -17.94
C LEU A 331 8.45 -8.10 -16.80
N ILE A 332 8.80 -9.31 -16.36
CA ILE A 332 9.77 -9.50 -15.28
C ILE A 332 11.14 -9.00 -15.72
N ASP A 333 11.59 -9.36 -16.93
CA ASP A 333 12.87 -8.92 -17.48
C ASP A 333 12.92 -7.39 -17.60
N GLU A 334 11.84 -6.77 -18.07
CA GLU A 334 11.70 -5.32 -18.16
C GLU A 334 11.85 -4.63 -16.80
N LEU A 335 11.17 -5.15 -15.78
CA LEU A 335 11.25 -4.66 -14.39
C LEU A 335 12.57 -4.99 -13.71
N GLN A 336 13.33 -5.97 -14.21
CA GLN A 336 14.66 -6.35 -13.72
C GLN A 336 15.81 -5.67 -14.48
N GLY A 337 15.51 -4.76 -15.41
CA GLY A 337 16.53 -3.99 -16.12
C GLY A 337 17.09 -4.67 -17.36
N LYS A 338 16.36 -5.64 -17.93
CA LYS A 338 16.65 -6.25 -19.25
C LYS A 338 15.62 -5.73 -20.27
N PRO A 339 15.86 -4.54 -20.85
CA PRO A 339 14.87 -3.88 -21.67
C PRO A 339 14.69 -4.58 -23.03
N HIS A 340 13.44 -4.65 -23.50
CA HIS A 340 13.11 -5.12 -24.84
C HIS A 340 13.08 -3.97 -25.87
N THR A 341 13.43 -4.21 -27.13
CA THR A 341 13.55 -3.12 -28.13
C THR A 341 12.21 -2.51 -28.56
N ALA A 342 11.13 -3.29 -28.59
CA ALA A 342 9.83 -2.86 -29.10
C ALA A 342 8.77 -2.66 -27.98
N VAL A 343 8.90 -1.58 -27.18
CA VAL A 343 7.98 -1.28 -26.06
C VAL A 343 6.54 -1.10 -26.51
N ALA A 344 6.30 -0.31 -27.56
CA ALA A 344 4.95 -0.06 -28.05
C ALA A 344 4.24 -1.35 -28.50
N HIS A 345 5.00 -2.30 -29.05
CA HIS A 345 4.47 -3.61 -29.40
C HIS A 345 4.15 -4.45 -28.15
N LEU A 346 5.01 -4.42 -27.13
CA LEU A 346 4.79 -5.07 -25.84
C LEU A 346 3.54 -4.52 -25.14
N GLU A 347 3.40 -3.19 -25.07
CA GLU A 347 2.22 -2.53 -24.51
C GLU A 347 0.95 -2.96 -25.23
N HIS A 348 0.98 -3.00 -26.57
CA HIS A 348 -0.16 -3.45 -27.36
C HIS A 348 -0.55 -4.91 -27.08
N LEU A 349 0.44 -5.81 -27.00
CA LEU A 349 0.19 -7.22 -26.68
C LEU A 349 -0.34 -7.41 -25.25
N MET A 350 0.21 -6.67 -24.28
CA MET A 350 -0.28 -6.69 -22.90
C MET A 350 -1.69 -6.12 -22.79
N LEU A 351 -1.95 -4.99 -23.43
CA LEU A 351 -3.28 -4.38 -23.48
C LEU A 351 -4.30 -5.37 -24.04
N ARG A 352 -3.98 -6.02 -25.17
CA ARG A 352 -4.84 -7.05 -25.77
C ARG A 352 -5.07 -8.22 -24.82
N CYS A 353 -4.02 -8.74 -24.17
CA CYS A 353 -4.12 -9.81 -23.18
C CYS A 353 -5.05 -9.43 -22.01
N CYS A 354 -4.92 -8.21 -21.48
CA CYS A 354 -5.77 -7.69 -20.41
C CYS A 354 -7.25 -7.60 -20.81
N LEU A 355 -7.52 -7.16 -22.05
CA LEU A 355 -8.87 -6.97 -22.55
C LEU A 355 -9.55 -8.29 -22.94
N ASP A 356 -8.79 -9.27 -23.45
CA ASP A 356 -9.23 -10.63 -23.81
C ASP A 356 -9.62 -11.46 -22.56
N GLY A 357 -8.99 -11.18 -21.42
CA GLY A 357 -9.28 -11.81 -20.14
C GLY A 357 -8.67 -13.22 -19.96
N PRO A 358 -8.74 -13.78 -18.74
CA PRO A 358 -7.90 -14.89 -18.30
C PRO A 358 -8.27 -16.28 -18.85
N ASN A 359 -9.35 -16.40 -19.64
CA ASN A 359 -9.90 -17.67 -20.13
C ASN A 359 -9.60 -17.95 -21.62
N ARG A 360 -8.90 -17.06 -22.33
CA ARG A 360 -8.54 -17.29 -23.73
C ARG A 360 -7.28 -18.15 -23.80
N ARG A 361 -7.39 -19.39 -24.30
CA ARG A 361 -6.22 -20.16 -24.75
C ARG A 361 -5.65 -19.44 -25.97
N TRP A 362 -4.46 -18.84 -25.85
CA TRP A 362 -3.68 -18.49 -27.03
C TRP A 362 -3.35 -19.77 -27.78
N SER A 363 -4.07 -20.00 -28.88
CA SER A 363 -3.68 -20.99 -29.87
C SER A 363 -2.37 -20.49 -30.46
N SER A 364 -1.27 -21.15 -30.16
CA SER A 364 0.08 -20.83 -30.66
C SER A 364 0.25 -21.12 -32.15
N LYS A 365 -0.82 -21.15 -32.94
CA LYS A 365 -0.71 -21.16 -34.38
C LYS A 365 -0.47 -19.72 -34.83
N PRO A 366 0.71 -19.36 -35.35
CA PRO A 366 0.74 -18.24 -36.28
C PRO A 366 -0.30 -18.58 -37.36
N ASP A 367 -1.11 -17.61 -37.75
CA ASP A 367 -1.95 -17.71 -38.94
C ASP A 367 -0.99 -17.83 -40.14
N CYS A 368 -0.49 -19.05 -40.37
CA CYS A 368 0.15 -19.41 -41.62
C CYS A 368 -0.96 -19.35 -42.67
N VAL A 369 -0.92 -18.31 -43.49
CA VAL A 369 -1.63 -18.24 -44.75
C VAL A 369 -1.13 -19.41 -45.60
N GLU A 370 -1.84 -20.54 -45.58
CA GLU A 370 -1.70 -21.57 -46.59
C GLU A 370 -2.24 -21.00 -47.91
N GLY A 371 -1.34 -20.68 -48.83
CA GLY A 371 -1.67 -20.29 -50.20
C GLY A 371 -1.05 -18.96 -50.60
N ALA A 372 0.26 -18.92 -50.84
CA ALA A 372 0.87 -17.86 -51.63
C ALA A 372 1.81 -18.49 -52.65
N ASP A 373 1.46 -18.33 -53.92
CA ASP A 373 2.24 -18.72 -55.09
C ASP A 373 3.67 -18.13 -55.04
N PRO A 374 4.69 -18.87 -55.50
CA PRO A 374 6.10 -18.49 -55.37
C PRO A 374 6.57 -17.39 -56.35
N SER A 375 5.69 -16.55 -56.88
CA SER A 375 6.02 -15.60 -57.97
C SER A 375 5.67 -14.13 -57.71
N THR A 376 5.49 -13.70 -56.45
CA THR A 376 5.25 -12.28 -56.13
C THR A 376 6.48 -11.62 -55.50
N PRO A 377 7.00 -10.49 -56.02
CA PRO A 377 8.20 -9.84 -55.50
C PRO A 377 7.96 -9.25 -54.09
N ALA A 378 9.03 -9.26 -53.29
CA ALA A 378 9.07 -9.00 -51.85
C ALA A 378 8.72 -7.57 -51.38
N SER A 379 7.97 -6.76 -52.14
CA SER A 379 7.60 -5.39 -51.76
C SER A 379 6.15 -5.22 -51.29
N ALA A 380 5.42 -6.31 -51.05
CA ALA A 380 4.01 -6.27 -50.61
C ALA A 380 3.79 -6.71 -49.14
N PHE A 381 4.84 -7.14 -48.43
CA PHE A 381 4.72 -7.63 -47.06
C PHE A 381 4.57 -6.56 -45.98
N ASP A 382 4.77 -5.28 -46.32
CA ASP A 382 4.78 -4.18 -45.33
C ASP A 382 3.41 -3.49 -45.13
N THR A 383 2.34 -3.93 -45.79
CA THR A 383 1.03 -3.28 -45.69
C THR A 383 -0.10 -4.20 -45.23
N GLN A 384 0.12 -5.51 -45.16
CA GLN A 384 -0.94 -6.48 -44.83
C GLN A 384 -1.04 -6.87 -43.35
N ALA A 385 -0.03 -6.53 -42.53
CA ALA A 385 -0.10 -6.65 -41.06
C ALA A 385 -1.03 -5.61 -40.39
N ARG A 386 -1.63 -4.69 -41.16
CA ARG A 386 -2.58 -3.67 -40.68
C ARG A 386 -4.06 -4.08 -40.77
N SER A 387 -4.38 -5.32 -41.17
CA SER A 387 -5.77 -5.74 -41.39
C SER A 387 -6.23 -6.98 -40.61
N SER A 388 -5.57 -7.32 -39.49
CA SER A 388 -6.28 -8.15 -38.50
C SER A 388 -7.36 -7.26 -37.90
N SER A 389 -8.60 -7.44 -38.34
CA SER A 389 -9.79 -6.78 -37.83
C SER A 389 -9.72 -6.78 -36.30
N GLN A 390 -9.45 -5.62 -35.71
CA GLN A 390 -9.68 -5.45 -34.28
C GLN A 390 -11.13 -5.81 -34.06
N PRO A 391 -11.43 -6.83 -33.24
CA PRO A 391 -12.81 -7.19 -33.04
C PRO A 391 -13.49 -5.97 -32.39
N ALA A 392 -14.68 -5.58 -32.85
CA ALA A 392 -15.35 -4.33 -32.46
C ALA A 392 -15.50 -4.16 -30.93
N TRP A 393 -15.39 -5.24 -30.16
CA TRP A 393 -15.37 -5.22 -28.69
C TRP A 393 -14.07 -4.66 -28.08
N ALA A 394 -12.95 -4.68 -28.80
CA ALA A 394 -11.66 -4.12 -28.36
C ALA A 394 -11.62 -2.58 -28.52
N ALA A 395 -12.24 -2.04 -29.57
CA ALA A 395 -12.31 -0.59 -29.80
C ALA A 395 -13.07 0.14 -28.67
N GLY A 396 -14.17 -0.42 -28.18
CA GLY A 396 -14.95 0.15 -27.08
C GLY A 396 -14.46 -0.20 -25.67
N ARG A 397 -13.43 -1.05 -25.51
CA ARG A 397 -12.78 -1.31 -24.22
C ARG A 397 -11.42 -0.62 -24.10
N ALA A 398 -10.76 -0.32 -25.22
CA ALA A 398 -9.52 0.44 -25.25
C ALA A 398 -9.72 1.89 -24.76
N SER A 399 -10.94 2.43 -24.85
CA SER A 399 -11.31 3.71 -24.22
C SER A 399 -11.35 3.64 -22.70
N ASP A 400 -11.51 2.45 -22.12
CA ASP A 400 -11.82 2.26 -20.69
C ASP A 400 -10.64 1.69 -19.90
N PHE A 401 -9.48 1.51 -20.55
CA PHE A 401 -8.28 0.97 -19.93
C PHE A 401 -7.02 1.53 -20.59
N ARG A 402 -6.12 2.12 -19.81
CA ARG A 402 -4.78 2.52 -20.27
C ARG A 402 -3.72 1.67 -19.58
N LEU A 403 -2.75 1.23 -20.38
CA LEU A 403 -1.57 0.51 -19.93
C LEU A 403 -0.34 1.16 -20.56
N THR A 404 0.63 1.55 -19.74
CA THR A 404 1.89 2.17 -20.20
C THR A 404 3.08 1.60 -19.45
N ILE A 405 4.20 1.47 -20.16
CA ILE A 405 5.51 1.07 -19.64
C ILE A 405 6.46 2.23 -19.83
N THR A 406 6.89 2.84 -18.73
CA THR A 406 7.84 3.95 -18.77
C THR A 406 9.24 3.50 -18.38
N ARG A 407 10.24 4.03 -19.09
CA ARG A 407 11.68 3.74 -18.91
C ARG A 407 12.45 5.01 -18.59
N GLY A 408 13.59 4.83 -17.93
CA GLY A 408 14.53 5.93 -17.64
C GLY A 408 14.04 6.84 -16.52
N ASN A 409 14.97 7.38 -15.73
CA ASN A 409 14.70 8.22 -14.56
C ASN A 409 13.72 7.63 -13.53
N GLN A 410 13.43 6.32 -13.60
CA GLN A 410 12.50 5.65 -12.68
C GLN A 410 13.08 5.52 -11.26
N ALA A 411 14.41 5.63 -11.13
CA ALA A 411 15.08 5.80 -9.85
C ALA A 411 14.58 7.04 -9.08
N LEU A 412 13.98 8.04 -9.74
CA LEU A 412 13.32 9.16 -9.04
C LEU A 412 12.17 8.66 -8.15
N TRP A 413 11.40 7.66 -8.57
CA TRP A 413 10.35 7.04 -7.75
C TRP A 413 10.90 6.28 -6.55
N ALA A 414 12.18 5.88 -6.61
CA ALA A 414 12.92 5.28 -5.50
C ALA A 414 13.55 6.32 -4.57
N LYS A 415 13.37 7.63 -4.82
CA LYS A 415 13.92 8.70 -3.96
C LYS A 415 12.86 9.23 -3.01
N LEU A 416 13.24 9.30 -1.74
CA LEU A 416 12.37 9.75 -0.66
C LEU A 416 11.86 11.18 -0.89
N LYS A 417 12.72 12.08 -1.40
CA LYS A 417 12.37 13.48 -1.69
C LYS A 417 11.24 13.58 -2.71
N ASP A 418 11.34 12.81 -3.80
CA ASP A 418 10.39 12.88 -4.91
C ASP A 418 9.04 12.27 -4.49
N ARG A 419 9.06 11.18 -3.71
CA ARG A 419 7.84 10.61 -3.11
C ARG A 419 7.19 11.52 -2.07
N LEU A 420 7.98 12.24 -1.27
CA LEU A 420 7.44 13.23 -0.33
C LEU A 420 6.78 14.39 -1.09
N TRP A 421 7.42 14.87 -2.16
CA TRP A 421 6.88 15.93 -2.99
C TRP A 421 5.57 15.51 -3.65
N ASP A 422 5.56 14.33 -4.29
CA ASP A 422 4.37 13.74 -4.91
C ASP A 422 3.24 13.49 -3.90
N PHE A 423 3.57 13.01 -2.71
CA PHE A 423 2.59 12.87 -1.62
C PHE A 423 1.97 14.22 -1.23
N ARG A 424 2.76 15.29 -1.08
CA ARG A 424 2.23 16.61 -0.71
C ARG A 424 1.28 17.14 -1.77
N GLN A 425 1.69 17.11 -3.04
CA GLN A 425 0.86 17.57 -4.15
C GLN A 425 -0.52 16.89 -4.15
N ARG A 426 -0.53 15.56 -4.03
CA ARG A 426 -1.77 14.76 -4.01
C ARG A 426 -2.58 14.97 -2.75
N ALA A 427 -1.93 14.95 -1.59
CA ALA A 427 -2.61 15.17 -0.31
C ALA A 427 -3.26 16.56 -0.28
N GLU A 428 -2.58 17.60 -0.74
CA GLU A 428 -3.10 18.99 -0.75
C GLU A 428 -4.14 19.22 -1.86
N GLY A 429 -4.30 18.27 -2.81
CA GLY A 429 -5.22 18.40 -3.94
C GLY A 429 -4.75 19.42 -4.98
N LEU A 430 -3.45 19.71 -5.01
CA LEU A 430 -2.83 20.65 -5.95
C LEU A 430 -2.61 20.03 -7.34
N SER A 431 -2.39 18.72 -7.39
CA SER A 431 -2.07 17.96 -8.61
C SER A 431 -2.35 16.47 -8.38
N GLU A 432 -2.61 15.72 -9.45
CA GLU A 432 -2.65 14.25 -9.45
C GLU A 432 -1.22 13.64 -9.35
N GLY A 433 -0.22 14.51 -9.25
CA GLY A 433 1.17 14.21 -9.02
C GLY A 433 1.77 13.45 -10.19
N SER A 434 2.43 12.36 -9.86
CA SER A 434 3.10 11.50 -10.81
C SER A 434 2.18 10.85 -11.82
N TRP A 435 0.88 10.74 -11.55
CA TRP A 435 -0.08 10.23 -12.53
C TRP A 435 -0.27 11.15 -13.73
N GLU A 436 -0.09 12.46 -13.60
CA GLU A 436 -0.17 13.43 -14.72
C GLU A 436 0.97 13.26 -15.72
N MET A 437 2.12 12.76 -15.27
CA MET A 437 3.24 12.46 -16.16
C MET A 437 3.05 11.15 -16.92
N LEU A 438 2.12 10.31 -16.47
CA LEU A 438 1.90 8.94 -16.95
C LEU A 438 0.59 8.79 -17.75
N SER A 439 -0.20 9.87 -17.83
CA SER A 439 -1.57 9.92 -18.37
C SER A 439 -1.66 10.28 -19.84
#